data_AF-A0AAW1JM08-F1
#
_entry.id   AF-A0AAW1JM08-F1
#
_cell.length_a   1.000
_cell.length_b   1.000
_cell.length_c   1.000
_cell.angle_alpha   90.00
_cell.angle_beta   90.00
_cell.angle_gamma   90.00
#
_symmetry.space_group_name_H-M   'P 1'
#
loop_
_entity.id
_entity.type
_entity.pdbx_description
1 polymer ?
#
loop_
_entity_poly.entity_id
_entity_poly.type
_entity_poly.pdbx_seq_one_letter_code
_entity_poly.pdbx_strand_id
1 'polypeptide(L)'
;MLLIYGACNCNSRAAQHLYGERHPGRNLPNPRTFVVVDRRMRETGSLEARRPDAGRQRTVRTPMFEEAILEEVENKNNPSVSSRHVAHRAC
;
A
#
# COMPACT_ATOMS: atom_id res chain seq x y z
N MET A 1 -20.06 -2.11 -8.41
CA MET A 1 -19.33 -3.39 -8.53
C MET A 1 -19.82 -4.39 -7.47
N LEU A 2 -19.66 -4.11 -6.17
CA LEU A 2 -20.16 -4.98 -5.07
C LEU A 2 -21.68 -5.21 -5.10
N LEU A 3 -22.49 -4.17 -5.33
CA LEU A 3 -23.95 -4.32 -5.43
C LEU A 3 -24.37 -5.23 -6.60
N ILE A 4 -23.65 -5.16 -7.72
CA ILE A 4 -23.89 -6.02 -8.90
C ILE A 4 -23.53 -7.47 -8.55
N TYR A 5 -22.43 -7.69 -7.84
CA TYR A 5 -22.05 -9.01 -7.36
C TYR A 5 -23.07 -9.62 -6.40
N GLY A 6 -23.61 -8.82 -5.47
CA GLY A 6 -24.70 -9.23 -4.59
C GLY A 6 -25.97 -9.57 -5.38
N ALA A 7 -26.37 -8.73 -6.34
CA ALA A 7 -27.53 -8.98 -7.20
C ALA A 7 -27.39 -10.25 -8.06
N CYS A 8 -26.16 -10.65 -8.39
CA CYS A 8 -25.86 -11.89 -9.09
C CYS A 8 -25.66 -13.10 -8.15
N ASN A 9 -26.18 -13.06 -6.92
CA ASN A 9 -26.04 -14.13 -5.92
C ASN A 9 -24.58 -14.55 -5.70
N CYS A 10 -23.67 -13.57 -5.66
CA CYS A 10 -22.23 -13.78 -5.51
C CYS A 10 -21.60 -14.62 -6.64
N ASN A 11 -22.21 -14.67 -7.82
CA ASN A 11 -21.60 -15.24 -9.02
C ASN A 11 -20.75 -14.19 -9.75
N SER A 12 -19.43 -14.34 -9.70
CA SER A 12 -18.48 -13.38 -10.25
C SER A 12 -18.50 -13.25 -11.77
N ARG A 13 -18.82 -14.34 -12.49
CA ARG A 13 -18.90 -14.32 -13.96
C ARG A 13 -20.17 -13.61 -14.42
N ALA A 14 -21.31 -13.93 -13.80
CA ALA A 14 -22.56 -13.23 -14.06
C ALA A 14 -22.44 -11.74 -13.70
N ALA A 15 -21.78 -11.43 -12.57
CA ALA A 15 -21.54 -10.05 -12.16
C ALA A 15 -20.63 -9.29 -13.14
N GLN A 16 -19.62 -9.94 -13.71
CA GLN A 16 -18.78 -9.33 -14.74
C GLN A 16 -19.58 -8.99 -16.00
N HIS A 17 -20.41 -9.93 -16.48
CA HIS A 17 -21.28 -9.70 -17.63
C HIS A 17 -22.22 -8.52 -17.40
N LEU A 18 -22.98 -8.56 -16.29
CA LEU A 18 -23.92 -7.51 -15.92
C LEU A 18 -23.22 -6.16 -15.67
N TYR A 19 -21.99 -6.17 -15.18
CA TYR A 19 -21.18 -4.96 -15.05
C TYR A 19 -20.84 -4.34 -16.41
N GLY A 20 -20.49 -5.16 -17.40
CA GLY A 20 -20.23 -4.73 -18.77
C GLY A 20 -21.46 -4.14 -19.44
N GLU A 21 -22.60 -4.82 -19.33
CA GLU A 21 -23.87 -4.34 -19.87
C GLU A 21 -24.31 -3.01 -19.27
N ARG A 22 -24.16 -2.86 -17.94
CA ARG A 22 -24.57 -1.64 -17.22
C ARG A 22 -23.58 -0.48 -17.41
N HIS A 23 -22.32 -0.76 -17.71
CA HIS A 23 -21.28 0.24 -17.86
C HIS A 23 -20.50 0.05 -19.16
N PRO A 24 -21.13 0.30 -20.32
CA PRO A 24 -20.49 0.14 -21.63
C PRO A 24 -19.30 1.10 -21.77
N GLY A 25 -18.27 0.66 -22.50
CA GLY A 25 -17.05 1.44 -22.73
C GLY A 25 -16.05 1.49 -21.57
N ARG A 26 -16.33 0.80 -20.46
CA ARG A 26 -15.37 0.62 -19.35
C ARG A 26 -14.58 -0.68 -19.49
N ASN A 27 -13.36 -0.68 -18.94
CA ASN A 27 -12.61 -1.90 -18.75
C ASN A 27 -13.34 -2.83 -17.78
N LEU A 28 -13.58 -4.06 -18.22
CA LEU A 28 -14.24 -5.09 -17.41
C LEU A 28 -13.32 -5.53 -16.26
N PRO A 29 -13.78 -5.49 -15.00
CA PRO A 29 -13.03 -6.04 -13.89
C PRO A 29 -12.90 -7.56 -14.06
N ASN A 30 -11.78 -8.13 -13.60
CA ASN A 30 -11.61 -9.58 -13.56
C ASN A 30 -12.67 -10.21 -12.62
N PRO A 31 -13.24 -11.39 -12.92
CA PRO A 31 -14.19 -12.04 -12.02
C PRO A 31 -13.66 -12.20 -10.58
N ARG A 32 -12.35 -12.45 -10.42
CA ARG A 32 -11.70 -12.56 -9.12
C ARG A 32 -11.73 -11.27 -8.32
N THR A 33 -11.78 -10.10 -8.98
CA THR A 33 -11.84 -8.80 -8.33
C THR A 33 -13.12 -8.64 -7.49
N PHE A 34 -14.26 -9.17 -7.94
CA PHE A 34 -15.51 -9.17 -7.16
C PHE A 34 -15.37 -9.94 -5.85
N VAL A 35 -14.78 -11.13 -5.92
CA VAL A 35 -14.56 -12.00 -4.75
C VAL A 35 -13.59 -11.35 -3.77
N VAL A 36 -12.46 -10.83 -4.26
CA VAL A 36 -11.43 -10.22 -3.41
C VAL A 36 -11.95 -8.98 -2.70
N VAL A 37 -12.73 -8.14 -3.40
CA VAL A 37 -13.28 -6.91 -2.81
C VAL A 37 -14.37 -7.24 -1.78
N ASP A 38 -15.26 -8.19 -2.06
CA ASP A 38 -16.27 -8.64 -1.08
C ASP A 38 -15.62 -9.24 0.16
N ARG A 39 -14.66 -10.15 -0.02
CA ARG A 39 -13.89 -10.74 1.06
C ARG A 39 -13.19 -9.68 1.91
N ARG A 40 -12.49 -8.74 1.28
CA ARG A 40 -11.77 -7.66 1.98
C ARG A 40 -12.72 -6.80 2.81
N MET A 41 -13.89 -6.46 2.26
CA MET A 41 -14.90 -5.69 2.98
C MET A 41 -15.39 -6.46 4.22
N ARG A 42 -15.68 -7.76 4.09
CA ARG A 42 -16.13 -8.61 5.21
C ARG A 42 -15.07 -8.81 6.28
N GLU A 43 -13.82 -9.04 5.89
CA GLU A 43 -12.73 -9.37 6.81
C GLU A 43 -12.14 -8.14 7.51
N THR A 44 -12.05 -7.00 6.82
CA THR A 44 -11.32 -5.83 7.32
C THR A 44 -12.17 -4.59 7.50
N GLY A 45 -13.40 -4.57 6.97
CA GLY A 45 -14.26 -3.38 6.95
C GLY A 45 -13.74 -2.22 6.10
N SER A 46 -12.61 -2.40 5.39
CA SER A 46 -11.95 -1.33 4.65
C SER A 46 -11.53 -1.79 3.25
N LEU A 47 -11.81 -0.94 2.26
CA LEU A 47 -11.36 -1.12 0.88
C LEU A 47 -10.09 -0.32 0.56
N GLU A 48 -9.53 0.38 1.55
CA GLU A 48 -8.30 1.13 1.37
C GLU A 48 -7.13 0.21 1.04
N ALA A 49 -6.36 0.58 0.03
CA ALA A 49 -5.21 -0.18 -0.42
C ALA A 49 -4.08 -0.14 0.63
N ARG A 50 -4.06 -1.11 1.54
CA ARG A 50 -2.89 -1.38 2.41
C ARG A 50 -1.71 -1.83 1.57
N ARG A 51 -0.63 -1.07 1.62
CA ARG A 51 0.64 -1.38 0.95
C ARG A 51 1.81 -1.16 1.93
N PRO A 52 1.91 -1.99 2.99
CA PRO A 52 2.86 -1.78 4.08
C PRO A 52 4.32 -1.71 3.60
N ASP A 53 4.65 -2.50 2.58
CA ASP A 53 6.00 -2.58 2.00
C ASP A 53 6.05 -2.02 0.57
N ALA A 54 5.15 -1.11 0.21
CA ALA A 54 5.25 -0.46 -1.09
C ALA A 54 6.37 0.57 -1.13
N GLY A 55 7.07 0.58 -2.26
CA GLY A 55 8.15 1.52 -2.54
C GLY A 55 9.52 0.88 -2.34
N ARG A 56 10.57 1.70 -2.50
CA ARG A 56 11.95 1.26 -2.31
C ARG A 56 12.18 1.00 -0.82
N GLN A 57 12.77 -0.16 -0.50
CA GLN A 57 13.19 -0.47 0.87
C GLN A 57 14.08 0.67 1.40
N ARG A 58 13.78 1.14 2.61
CA ARG A 58 14.56 2.18 3.27
C ARG A 58 15.86 1.58 3.77
N THR A 59 16.96 1.89 3.10
CA THR A 59 18.32 1.51 3.53
C THR A 59 18.96 2.54 4.47
N VAL A 60 18.45 3.77 4.48
CA VAL A 60 19.07 4.95 5.12
C VAL A 60 18.25 5.51 6.29
N ARG A 61 17.01 5.07 6.47
CA ARG A 61 16.13 5.52 7.58
C ARG A 61 15.68 4.32 8.39
N THR A 62 16.66 3.56 8.85
CA THR A 62 16.47 2.44 9.78
C THR A 62 16.62 2.97 11.21
N PRO A 63 15.90 2.43 12.19
CA PRO A 63 16.02 2.84 13.59
C PRO A 63 17.48 2.80 14.07
N MET A 64 18.21 1.74 13.72
CA MET A 64 19.64 1.59 14.03
C MET A 64 20.51 2.71 13.47
N PHE A 65 20.25 3.18 12.26
CA PHE A 65 21.01 4.27 11.64
C PHE A 65 20.64 5.63 12.25
N GLU A 66 19.37 5.84 12.57
CA GLU A 66 18.89 7.04 13.25
C GLU A 66 19.49 7.15 14.66
N GLU A 67 19.52 6.06 15.42
CA GLU A 67 20.17 5.97 16.74
C GLU A 67 21.67 6.25 16.66
N ALA A 68 22.38 5.68 15.68
CA ALA A 68 23.81 5.93 15.50
C ALA A 68 24.13 7.41 15.18
N ILE A 69 23.26 8.10 14.45
CA ILE A 69 23.41 9.54 14.20
C ILE A 69 23.15 10.34 15.48
N LEU A 70 22.10 10.01 16.24
CA LEU A 70 21.75 10.70 17.48
C LEU A 70 22.87 10.57 18.51
N GLU A 71 23.40 9.36 18.72
CA GLU A 71 24.55 9.12 19.58
C GLU A 71 25.78 9.91 19.12
N GLU A 72 26.03 10.03 17.82
CA GLU A 72 27.18 10.80 17.32
C GLU A 72 27.05 12.29 17.62
N VAL A 73 25.87 12.87 17.38
CA VAL A 73 25.61 14.29 17.63
C VAL A 73 25.74 14.61 19.12
N GLU A 74 25.19 13.74 19.98
CA GLU A 74 25.20 13.90 21.43
C GLU A 74 26.60 13.64 22.02
N ASN A 75 27.22 12.49 21.74
CA ASN A 75 28.49 12.10 22.35
C ASN A 75 29.69 12.90 21.86
N LYS A 76 29.69 13.38 20.60
CA LYS A 76 30.81 14.19 20.09
C LYS A 76 30.68 15.68 20.39
N ASN A 77 29.62 16.10 21.11
CA ASN A 77 29.33 17.50 21.40
C ASN A 77 29.44 18.39 20.14
N ASN A 78 29.09 17.83 18.97
CA ASN A 78 29.22 18.49 17.68
C ASN A 78 27.84 18.70 17.07
N PRO A 79 27.03 19.62 17.64
CA PRO A 79 25.73 19.97 17.10
C PRO A 79 25.83 20.63 15.71
N SER A 80 27.04 20.90 15.22
CA SER A 80 27.34 21.48 13.90
C SER A 80 27.76 20.42 12.86
N VAL A 81 27.55 19.12 13.11
CA VAL A 81 27.78 18.08 12.12
C VAL A 81 27.02 18.38 10.83
N SER A 82 27.75 18.42 9.72
CA SER A 82 27.17 18.67 8.41
C SER A 82 26.27 17.51 7.98
N SER A 83 25.07 17.82 7.52
CA SER A 83 24.15 16.84 6.91
C SER A 83 24.76 16.10 5.72
N ARG A 84 25.70 16.73 4.98
CA ARG A 84 26.43 16.07 3.88
C ARG A 84 27.37 14.99 4.38
N HIS A 85 28.03 15.22 5.51
CA HIS A 85 28.92 14.26 6.14
C HIS A 85 28.15 13.02 6.61
N VAL A 86 26.97 13.22 7.17
CA VAL A 86 26.05 12.14 7.56
C VAL A 86 25.55 11.38 6.33
N ALA A 87 25.18 12.09 5.25
CA ALA A 87 24.70 11.48 4.02
C ALA A 87 25.76 10.57 3.34
N HIS A 88 27.04 10.94 3.38
CA HIS A 88 28.12 10.11 2.83
C HIS A 88 28.27 8.75 3.51
N ARG A 89 27.81 8.61 4.75
CA ARG A 89 27.85 7.35 5.51
C ARG A 89 26.63 6.47 5.31
N ALA A 90 25.60 7.02 4.65
CA ALA A 90 24.33 6.35 4.39
C ALA A 90 24.29 5.64 3.02
N CYS A 91 25.34 5.78 2.21
CA CYS A 91 25.53 5.03 0.96
C CYS A 91 26.21 3.69 1.24
#